data_AF-A0A496YB29-F1
#
_entry.id   AF-A0A496YB29-F1
#
_cell.length_a   1.000
_cell.length_b   1.000
_cell.length_c   1.000
_cell.angle_alpha   90.00
_cell.angle_beta   90.00
_cell.angle_gamma   90.00
#
_symmetry.space_group_name_H-M   'P 1'
#
loop_
_entity.id
_entity.type
_entity.pdbx_description
1 polymer ?
#
loop_
_entity_poly.entity_id
_entity_poly.type
_entity_poly.pdbx_seq_one_letter_code
_entity_poly.pdbx_strand_id
1 'polypeptide(L)'
;MDFKVFFATFGMIFLAELGDKTQLATLTFAAESKSRLSVFLGSAGALALTSLLAVAFGSVISRFVPANYIKIGAGALFIILGGWMLLFPGK
;
A
#
# COMPACT_ATOMS: atom_id res chain seq x y z
N MET A 1 23.81 5.06 2.90
CA MET A 1 22.59 4.31 2.52
C MET A 1 23.04 3.22 1.56
N ASP A 2 22.72 1.96 1.84
CA ASP A 2 22.99 0.89 0.87
C ASP A 2 22.10 1.09 -0.35
N PHE A 3 22.68 1.55 -1.46
CA PHE A 3 21.96 1.73 -2.74
C PHE A 3 21.27 0.42 -3.17
N LYS A 4 21.85 -0.73 -2.80
CA LYS A 4 21.29 -2.05 -3.00
C LYS A 4 19.92 -2.22 -2.32
N VAL A 5 19.80 -1.80 -1.06
CA VAL A 5 18.54 -1.86 -0.30
C VAL A 5 17.53 -0.87 -0.89
N PHE A 6 17.97 0.34 -1.25
CA PHE A 6 17.09 1.33 -1.87
C PHE A 6 16.43 0.81 -3.14
N PHE A 7 17.20 0.33 -4.11
CA PHE A 7 16.65 -0.18 -5.37
C PHE A 7 15.84 -1.46 -5.19
N ALA A 8 16.24 -2.36 -4.27
CA ALA A 8 15.50 -3.59 -3.99
C ALA A 8 14.13 -3.29 -3.35
N THR A 9 14.09 -2.41 -2.35
CA THR A 9 12.85 -2.00 -1.69
C THR A 9 11.97 -1.20 -2.63
N PHE A 10 12.53 -0.24 -3.38
CA PHE A 10 11.79 0.53 -4.39
C PHE A 10 11.18 -0.39 -5.43
N GLY A 11 11.97 -1.31 -6.00
CA GLY A 11 11.50 -2.26 -7.01
C GLY A 11 10.40 -3.18 -6.50
N MET A 12 10.54 -3.74 -5.29
CA MET A 12 9.50 -4.57 -4.69
C MET A 12 8.20 -3.81 -4.46
N ILE A 13 8.26 -2.62 -3.86
CA ILE A 13 7.06 -1.83 -3.58
C ILE A 13 6.43 -1.34 -4.88
N PHE A 14 7.23 -0.84 -5.82
CA PHE A 14 6.75 -0.40 -7.12
C PHE A 14 5.98 -1.51 -7.85
N LEU A 15 6.53 -2.73 -7.87
CA LEU A 15 5.89 -3.86 -8.54
C LEU A 15 4.65 -4.36 -7.77
N ALA A 16 4.67 -4.31 -6.44
CA ALA A 16 3.54 -4.71 -5.60
C ALA A 16 2.34 -3.75 -5.72
N GLU A 17 2.61 -2.45 -5.91
CA GLU A 17 1.59 -1.41 -6.04
C GLU A 17 1.13 -1.20 -7.49
N LEU A 18 1.84 -1.76 -8.48
CA LEU A 18 1.55 -1.55 -9.91
C LEU A 18 0.17 -2.12 -10.29
N GLY A 19 -0.73 -1.25 -10.76
CA GLY A 19 -2.06 -1.64 -11.21
C GLY A 19 -3.10 -1.78 -10.09
N ASP A 20 -2.80 -1.27 -8.88
CA ASP A 20 -3.79 -1.23 -7.81
C ASP A 20 -4.95 -0.24 -8.13
N LYS A 21 -6.09 -0.48 -7.49
CA LYS A 21 -7.30 0.36 -7.61
C LYS A 21 -7.01 1.83 -7.29
N THR A 22 -6.11 2.10 -6.36
CA THR A 22 -5.69 3.46 -6.03
C THR A 22 -5.03 4.15 -7.23
N GLN A 23 -4.17 3.46 -7.99
CA GLN A 23 -3.55 4.01 -9.19
C GLN A 23 -4.58 4.31 -10.28
N LEU A 24 -5.53 3.40 -10.51
CA LEU A 24 -6.64 3.63 -11.45
C LEU A 24 -7.49 4.85 -11.04
N ALA A 25 -7.80 4.99 -9.76
CA ALA A 25 -8.52 6.16 -9.24
C ALA A 25 -7.73 7.46 -9.42
N THR A 26 -6.40 7.44 -9.21
CA THR A 26 -5.57 8.63 -9.45
C THR A 26 -5.49 8.99 -10.93
N LEU A 27 -5.47 8.00 -11.83
CA LEU A 27 -5.50 8.21 -13.28
C LEU A 27 -6.84 8.82 -13.73
N THR A 28 -7.97 8.32 -13.21
CA THR A 28 -9.28 8.92 -13.53
C THR A 28 -9.39 10.34 -13.01
N PHE A 29 -8.96 10.61 -11.78
CA PHE A 29 -8.92 11.98 -11.24
C PHE A 29 -8.00 12.90 -12.06
N ALA A 30 -6.87 12.39 -12.56
CA ALA A 30 -5.95 13.16 -13.40
C ALA A 30 -6.55 13.45 -14.79
N ALA A 31 -7.37 12.53 -15.33
CA ALA A 31 -8.06 12.72 -16.60
C ALA A 31 -9.22 13.72 -16.50
N GLU A 32 -9.92 13.78 -15.36
CA GLU A 32 -11.08 14.66 -15.15
C GLU A 32 -10.70 16.04 -14.58
N SER A 33 -9.60 16.15 -13.84
CA SER A 33 -9.17 17.40 -13.22
C SER A 33 -8.53 18.38 -14.20
N LYS A 34 -8.87 19.67 -14.07
CA LYS A 34 -8.23 20.76 -14.82
C LYS A 34 -6.73 20.94 -14.51
N SER A 35 -6.26 20.47 -13.35
CA SER A 35 -4.86 20.59 -12.91
C SER A 35 -4.24 19.25 -12.57
N ARG A 36 -3.46 18.68 -13.51
CA ARG A 36 -2.71 17.43 -13.35
C ARG A 36 -1.70 17.48 -12.20
N LEU A 37 -1.10 18.65 -11.94
CA LEU A 37 -0.13 18.84 -10.86
C LEU A 37 -0.77 18.72 -9.47
N SER A 38 -2.00 19.23 -9.32
CA SER A 38 -2.73 19.11 -8.05
C SER A 38 -3.04 17.65 -7.70
N VAL A 39 -3.50 16.88 -8.70
CA VAL A 39 -3.79 15.45 -8.52
C VAL A 39 -2.50 14.67 -8.20
N PHE A 40 -1.40 14.96 -8.89
CA PHE A 40 -0.10 14.34 -8.62
C PHE A 40 0.39 14.62 -7.20
N LEU A 41 0.39 15.88 -6.76
CA LEU A 41 0.85 16.23 -5.41
C LEU A 41 -0.06 15.65 -4.33
N GLY A 42 -1.38 15.64 -4.58
CA GLY A 42 -2.34 15.04 -3.67
C GLY A 42 -2.15 13.53 -3.53
N SER A 43 -2.03 12.81 -4.65
CA SER A 43 -1.85 11.35 -4.63
C SER A 43 -0.47 10.93 -4.10
N ALA A 44 0.60 11.61 -4.51
CA ALA A 44 1.94 11.36 -4.01
C ALA A 44 2.04 11.68 -2.51
N GLY A 45 1.45 12.79 -2.07
CA GLY A 45 1.38 13.15 -0.65
C GLY A 45 0.59 12.14 0.17
N ALA A 46 -0.56 11.69 -0.33
CA ALA A 46 -1.35 10.66 0.33
C ALA A 46 -0.56 9.35 0.47
N LEU A 47 0.09 8.87 -0.61
CA LEU A 47 0.90 7.66 -0.59
C LEU A 47 2.08 7.77 0.39
N ALA A 48 2.79 8.90 0.38
CA ALA A 48 3.90 9.14 1.29
C ALA A 48 3.44 9.15 2.75
N LEU A 49 2.31 9.82 3.02
CA LEU A 49 1.75 9.90 4.36
C LEU A 49 1.28 8.54 4.88
N THR A 50 0.52 7.79 4.08
CA THR A 50 0.05 6.46 4.48
C THR A 50 1.21 5.49 4.69
N SER A 51 2.23 5.52 3.83
CA SER A 51 3.45 4.73 3.99
C SER A 51 4.22 5.10 5.26
N LEU A 52 4.35 6.39 5.55
CA LEU A 52 5.01 6.88 6.76
C LEU A 52 4.28 6.40 8.01
N LEU A 53 2.95 6.51 8.03
CA LEU A 53 2.14 6.00 9.14
C LEU A 53 2.30 4.48 9.28
N ALA A 54 2.21 3.73 8.18
CA ALA A 54 2.36 2.27 8.19
C ALA A 54 3.71 1.83 8.77
N VAL A 55 4.81 2.49 8.37
CA VAL A 55 6.15 2.19 8.90
C VAL A 55 6.29 2.63 10.36
N ALA A 56 5.78 3.82 10.72
CA ALA A 56 5.84 4.32 12.09
C ALA A 56 5.13 3.37 13.06
N PHE A 57 3.86 3.05 12.81
CA PHE A 57 3.09 2.12 13.64
C PHE A 57 3.63 0.69 13.56
N GLY A 58 3.97 0.21 12.36
CA GLY A 58 4.51 -1.13 12.16
C GLY A 58 5.81 -1.34 12.93
N SER A 59 6.70 -0.33 12.97
CA SER A 59 7.96 -0.40 13.72
C SER A 59 7.75 -0.46 15.24
N VAL A 60 6.74 0.24 15.75
CA VAL A 60 6.37 0.21 17.18
C VAL A 60 5.80 -1.15 17.54
N ILE A 61 4.83 -1.65 16.77
CA ILE A 61 4.19 -2.95 17.02
C ILE A 61 5.21 -4.09 16.96
N SER A 62 6.16 -4.03 16.02
CA SER A 62 7.21 -5.03 15.86
C SER A 62 8.17 -5.12 17.04
N ARG A 63 8.21 -4.12 17.94
CA ARG A 63 8.99 -4.19 19.19
C ARG A 63 8.32 -5.00 20.28
N PHE A 64 6.99 -5.06 20.26
CA PHE A 64 6.19 -5.74 21.29
C PHE A 64 5.68 -7.11 20.83
N VAL A 65 5.48 -7.30 19.53
CA VAL A 65 4.91 -8.53 18.96
C VAL A 65 5.98 -9.24 18.11
N PRO A 66 6.26 -10.53 18.35
CA PRO A 66 7.19 -11.29 17.51
C PRO A 66 6.72 -11.34 16.06
N ALA A 67 7.67 -11.18 15.12
CA ALA A 67 7.39 -11.10 13.69
C ALA A 67 6.61 -12.31 13.14
N ASN A 68 6.74 -13.48 13.76
CA ASN A 68 6.01 -14.68 13.37
C ASN A 68 4.48 -14.52 13.52
N TYR A 69 4.03 -13.94 14.65
CA TYR A 69 2.60 -13.70 14.88
C TYR A 69 2.04 -12.63 13.93
N ILE A 70 2.83 -11.60 13.61
CA ILE A 70 2.45 -10.57 12.64
C ILE A 70 2.25 -11.20 11.26
N LYS A 71 3.17 -12.06 10.81
CA LYS A 71 3.08 -12.74 9.51
C LYS A 71 1.87 -13.69 9.44
N ILE A 72 1.66 -14.51 10.47
CA ILE A 72 0.52 -15.44 10.53
C ILE A 72 -0.80 -14.66 10.54
N GLY A 73 -0.89 -13.60 11.33
CA GLY A 73 -2.06 -12.73 11.40
C GLY A 73 -2.36 -12.06 10.06
N ALA A 74 -1.35 -11.49 9.40
CA ALA A 74 -1.51 -10.88 8.08
C ALA A 74 -1.96 -11.90 7.03
N GLY A 75 -1.37 -13.10 7.02
CA GLY A 75 -1.76 -14.18 6.10
C GLY A 75 -3.19 -14.67 6.34
N ALA A 76 -3.58 -14.88 7.59
CA ALA A 76 -4.95 -15.26 7.94
C ALA A 76 -5.96 -14.19 7.51
N LEU A 77 -5.64 -12.91 7.74
CA LEU A 77 -6.48 -11.78 7.29
C LEU A 77 -6.62 -11.77 5.77
N PHE A 78 -5.53 -11.99 5.02
CA PHE A 78 -5.56 -12.10 3.56
C PHE A 78 -6.46 -13.23 3.06
N ILE A 79 -6.40 -14.41 3.70
CA ILE A 79 -7.25 -15.55 3.35
C ILE A 79 -8.72 -15.23 3.65
N ILE A 80 -9.01 -14.64 4.81
CA ILE A 80 -10.38 -14.27 5.21
C ILE A 80 -10.96 -13.24 4.24
N LEU A 81 -10.23 -12.16 3.95
CA LEU A 81 -10.68 -11.11 3.04
C LEU A 81 -10.80 -11.61 1.60
N GLY A 82 -9.85 -12.43 1.15
CA GLY A 82 -9.90 -13.07 -0.17
C GLY A 82 -11.09 -14.02 -0.31
N GLY A 83 -11.33 -14.84 0.71
CA GLY A 83 -12.49 -15.73 0.78
C GLY A 83 -13.80 -14.96 0.81
N TRP A 84 -13.87 -13.87 1.61
CA TRP A 84 -15.03 -12.98 1.65
C TRP A 84 -15.31 -12.37 0.28
N MET A 85 -14.28 -11.86 -0.40
CA MET A 85 -14.42 -11.27 -1.73
C MET A 85 -14.85 -12.29 -2.80
N LEU A 86 -14.44 -13.55 -2.67
CA LEU A 86 -14.88 -14.64 -3.55
C LEU A 86 -16.32 -15.10 -3.28
N LEU A 87 -16.77 -15.11 -2.02
CA LEU A 87 -18.10 -15.58 -1.63
C LEU A 87 -19.18 -14.50 -1.76
N PHE A 88 -18.80 -13.22 -1.65
CA PHE A 88 -19.71 -12.08 -1.78
C PHE A 88 -19.24 -11.06 -2.85
N PRO A 89 -19.05 -11.46 -4.11
CA PRO A 89 -18.73 -10.52 -5.18
C PRO A 89 -19.97 -9.67 -5.50
N GLY A 90 -19.98 -8.40 -5.08
CA GLY A 90 -20.95 -7.42 -5.58
C GLY A 90 -22.23 -7.21 -4.75
N LYS A 91 -22.15 -7.30 -3.42
CA LYS A 91 -23.03 -6.49 -2.54
C LYS A 91 -22.29 -5.25 -2.07
#